data_AF-A0A2A6SQ91-F1
#
_entry.id   AF-A0A2A6SQ91-F1
#
_cell.length_a   1.000
_cell.length_b   1.000
_cell.length_c   1.000
_cell.angle_alpha   90.00
_cell.angle_beta   90.00
_cell.angle_gamma   90.00
#
_symmetry.space_group_name_H-M   'P 1'
#
loop_
_entity.id
_entity.type
_entity.pdbx_description
1 polymer ?
#
loop_
_entity_poly.entity_id
_entity_poly.type
_entity_poly.pdbx_seq_one_letter_code
_entity_poly.pdbx_strand_id
1 'polypeptide(L)'
;MIRLNRSKDNKWILQKNISSTELMQAYVNAMREQNNEINTQNIQDNLRYNGHYIGRSIGGSLSTMGVRFSQMCFYMFGYKKDNRFIPSATTQLLLKNDANKADLMLVNLFSMQFPHPYSKTPKNFKLYCGRLILKLLLDKRLEQKLYIDECIWFLPFIETISKSIYEELITSILEYRILTYDEKLALFKSIDNFNDVFANVTHELKYYFLQIFADFGVLEFVCDMAHNNGKLFVFTHGTSSYRNDAYISRKKYSGYIKLADNMKEKTLLLLDKHAFDENPNLQADLLPSEWKSDLYELNPLEYLSIIQQKIFDEKNIKNNIKTMIYLSKYGSNDGKDFENALKESFDLFREVIECEHIGGSGDTDIICKIQNEGNITPPYKINIDAKKSKKSTAQLNPKRLILHIEKHNSKYCIVVSSRFAKGVKNDIDGKNVVIIEAETLGRYISKECLSSDDGYANFTRIDKIIEKNYGKDITPLINKQIDEIYSF
;
A
#
# COMPACT_ATOMS: atom_id res chain seq x y z
N MET A 1 11.56 -26.43 20.14
CA MET A 1 10.47 -25.82 19.34
C MET A 1 9.93 -24.58 20.02
N ILE A 2 9.75 -23.49 19.26
CA ILE A 2 9.32 -22.17 19.70
C ILE A 2 7.97 -22.22 20.40
N ARG A 3 7.89 -21.55 21.55
CA ARG A 3 6.66 -21.48 22.36
C ARG A 3 5.77 -20.37 21.81
N LEU A 4 4.62 -20.76 21.26
CA LEU A 4 3.62 -19.84 20.71
C LEU A 4 2.30 -19.98 21.47
N ASN A 5 1.66 -18.85 21.77
CA ASN A 5 0.34 -18.82 22.40
C ASN A 5 -0.73 -19.12 21.35
N ARG A 6 -1.09 -20.41 21.22
CA ARG A 6 -2.03 -20.90 20.21
C ARG A 6 -3.45 -20.90 20.75
N SER A 7 -4.24 -19.91 20.34
CA SER A 7 -5.67 -19.90 20.58
C SER A 7 -6.41 -19.22 19.43
N LYS A 8 -7.73 -19.39 19.37
CA LYS A 8 -8.57 -18.74 18.37
C LYS A 8 -8.58 -17.22 18.53
N ASP A 9 -8.44 -16.74 19.76
CA ASP A 9 -8.47 -15.32 20.11
C ASP A 9 -7.08 -14.66 20.05
N ASN A 10 -5.99 -15.45 20.04
CA ASN A 10 -4.61 -14.96 19.94
C ASN A 10 -3.91 -15.49 18.69
N LYS A 11 -4.29 -14.94 17.53
CA LYS A 11 -3.67 -15.25 16.23
C LYS A 11 -3.87 -14.12 15.23
N TRP A 12 -3.18 -14.19 14.10
CA TRP A 12 -3.50 -13.38 12.92
C TRP A 12 -4.95 -13.62 12.50
N ILE A 13 -5.68 -12.53 12.24
CA ILE A 13 -7.02 -12.56 11.68
C ILE A 13 -6.95 -12.08 10.22
N LEU A 14 -7.16 -13.01 9.30
CA LEU A 14 -7.10 -12.77 7.84
C LEU A 14 -8.52 -12.76 7.26
N GLN A 15 -8.81 -11.80 6.37
CA GLN A 15 -10.13 -11.68 5.76
C GLN A 15 -10.38 -12.82 4.73
N LYS A 16 -11.58 -13.42 4.74
CA LYS A 16 -11.83 -14.72 4.10
C LYS A 16 -13.17 -14.84 3.37
N ASN A 17 -13.47 -13.95 2.41
CA ASN A 17 -14.78 -13.92 1.74
C ASN A 17 -14.71 -14.19 0.24
N ILE A 18 -13.69 -13.68 -0.45
CA ILE A 18 -13.36 -13.98 -1.85
C ILE A 18 -11.97 -14.61 -1.88
N SER A 19 -11.83 -15.75 -2.54
CA SER A 19 -10.52 -16.41 -2.75
C SER A 19 -10.09 -16.44 -4.22
N SER A 20 -10.83 -15.76 -5.12
CA SER A 20 -10.59 -15.74 -6.57
C SER A 20 -10.11 -14.36 -7.01
N THR A 21 -8.98 -14.32 -7.70
CA THR A 21 -8.43 -13.10 -8.32
C THR A 21 -9.42 -12.41 -9.24
N GLU A 22 -10.14 -13.17 -10.08
CA GLU A 22 -11.14 -12.63 -11.00
C GLU A 22 -12.25 -11.88 -10.24
N LEU A 23 -12.77 -12.48 -9.17
CA LEU A 23 -13.81 -11.85 -8.35
C LEU A 23 -13.29 -10.62 -7.59
N MET A 24 -12.02 -10.62 -7.15
CA MET A 24 -11.42 -9.44 -6.53
C MET A 24 -11.28 -8.29 -7.52
N GLN A 25 -10.79 -8.57 -8.74
CA GLN A 25 -10.68 -7.57 -9.81
C GLN A 25 -12.06 -7.04 -10.24
N ALA A 26 -13.03 -7.94 -10.43
CA ALA A 26 -14.41 -7.56 -10.74
C ALA A 26 -15.01 -6.67 -9.64
N TYR A 27 -14.75 -6.97 -8.37
CA TYR A 27 -15.21 -6.15 -7.25
C TYR A 27 -14.63 -4.72 -7.30
N VAL A 28 -13.34 -4.59 -7.56
CA VAL A 28 -12.69 -3.28 -7.66
C VAL A 28 -13.14 -2.53 -8.92
N ASN A 29 -13.33 -3.22 -10.04
CA ASN A 29 -13.92 -2.61 -11.25
C ASN A 29 -15.34 -2.09 -11.00
N ALA A 30 -16.18 -2.87 -10.30
CA ALA A 30 -17.53 -2.44 -9.93
C ALA A 30 -17.52 -1.20 -9.01
N MET A 31 -16.49 -1.03 -8.18
CA MET A 31 -16.29 0.21 -7.41
C MET A 31 -15.93 1.37 -8.33
N ARG A 32 -15.00 1.18 -9.27
CA ARG A 32 -14.60 2.22 -10.24
C ARG A 32 -15.76 2.69 -11.11
N GLU A 33 -16.64 1.77 -11.54
CA GLU A 33 -17.80 2.10 -12.38
C GLU A 33 -18.86 2.95 -11.66
N GLN A 34 -18.80 3.07 -10.33
CA GLN A 34 -19.68 3.94 -9.54
C GLN A 34 -18.94 5.10 -8.87
N ASN A 35 -17.86 5.58 -9.51
CA ASN A 35 -17.06 6.68 -8.99
C ASN A 35 -16.57 6.39 -7.55
N ASN A 36 -16.08 5.17 -7.30
CA ASN A 36 -15.69 4.57 -6.02
C ASN A 36 -16.57 4.92 -4.82
N GLU A 37 -17.84 5.24 -5.03
CA GLU A 37 -18.80 5.40 -3.95
C GLU A 37 -19.07 4.04 -3.32
N ILE A 38 -19.06 3.97 -1.99
CA ILE A 38 -19.34 2.72 -1.28
C ILE A 38 -20.87 2.55 -1.19
N ASN A 39 -21.48 2.12 -2.29
CA ASN A 39 -22.89 1.76 -2.35
C ASN A 39 -23.04 0.25 -2.58
N THR A 40 -23.34 -0.49 -1.51
CA THR A 40 -23.42 -1.96 -1.56
C THR A 40 -24.48 -2.49 -2.52
N GLN A 41 -25.55 -1.74 -2.78
CA GLN A 41 -26.60 -2.15 -3.72
C GLN A 41 -26.07 -2.08 -5.15
N ASN A 42 -25.49 -0.94 -5.52
CA ASN A 42 -24.92 -0.73 -6.85
C ASN A 42 -23.77 -1.71 -7.14
N ILE A 43 -22.88 -1.95 -6.17
CA ILE A 43 -21.83 -2.98 -6.28
C ILE A 43 -22.44 -4.35 -6.57
N GLN A 44 -23.48 -4.74 -5.82
CA GLN A 44 -24.11 -6.05 -5.98
C GLN A 44 -24.77 -6.18 -7.36
N ASP A 45 -25.48 -5.14 -7.80
CA ASP A 45 -26.19 -5.15 -9.09
C ASP A 45 -25.22 -5.17 -10.26
N ASN A 46 -24.11 -4.43 -10.18
CA ASN A 46 -23.05 -4.44 -11.17
C ASN A 46 -22.37 -5.82 -11.28
N LEU A 47 -21.98 -6.39 -10.13
CA LEU A 47 -21.40 -7.74 -10.10
C LEU A 47 -22.38 -8.81 -10.59
N ARG A 48 -23.68 -8.67 -10.30
CA ARG A 48 -24.72 -9.58 -10.78
C ARG A 48 -24.88 -9.47 -12.30
N TYR A 49 -24.95 -8.26 -12.83
CA TYR A 49 -25.06 -8.00 -14.26
C TYR A 49 -23.88 -8.60 -15.04
N ASN A 50 -22.67 -8.48 -14.50
CA ASN A 50 -21.45 -9.02 -15.08
C ASN A 50 -21.21 -10.52 -14.76
N GLY A 51 -22.18 -11.22 -14.15
CA GLY A 51 -22.09 -12.66 -13.87
C GLY A 51 -21.16 -13.05 -12.71
N HIS A 52 -20.58 -12.08 -12.00
CA HIS A 52 -19.65 -12.26 -10.88
C HIS A 52 -20.35 -12.33 -9.50
N TYR A 53 -21.68 -12.30 -9.46
CA TYR A 53 -22.47 -12.50 -8.23
C TYR A 53 -23.70 -13.38 -8.45
N ILE A 54 -23.71 -14.51 -7.72
CA ILE A 54 -24.88 -15.40 -7.60
C ILE A 54 -25.26 -15.47 -6.12
N GLY A 55 -26.39 -14.86 -5.76
CA GLY A 55 -26.91 -14.88 -4.41
C GLY A 55 -27.54 -16.24 -4.05
N ARG A 56 -27.56 -16.59 -2.76
CA ARG A 56 -28.36 -17.73 -2.27
C ARG A 56 -29.87 -17.49 -2.39
N SER A 57 -30.27 -16.23 -2.49
CA SER A 57 -31.62 -15.76 -2.78
C SER A 57 -31.57 -14.81 -3.97
N ILE A 58 -32.72 -14.58 -4.61
CA ILE A 58 -32.86 -13.65 -5.76
C ILE A 58 -32.32 -12.25 -5.39
N GLY A 59 -32.65 -11.76 -4.19
CA GLY A 59 -32.22 -10.44 -3.71
C GLY A 59 -30.74 -10.36 -3.29
N GLY A 60 -30.09 -11.48 -2.95
CA GLY A 60 -28.72 -11.47 -2.45
C GLY A 60 -28.59 -10.97 -1.01
N SER A 61 -27.40 -10.49 -0.64
CA SER A 61 -27.06 -10.04 0.71
C SER A 61 -26.09 -8.85 0.66
N LEU A 62 -26.60 -7.66 0.98
CA LEU A 62 -25.80 -6.42 0.98
C LEU A 62 -24.66 -6.43 2.00
N SER A 63 -24.86 -7.08 3.14
CA SER A 63 -23.79 -7.31 4.12
C SER A 63 -22.61 -8.06 3.51
N THR A 64 -22.85 -8.95 2.54
CA THR A 64 -21.78 -9.65 1.82
C THR A 64 -20.89 -8.67 1.06
N MET A 65 -21.46 -7.62 0.45
CA MET A 65 -20.67 -6.58 -0.23
C MET A 65 -19.84 -5.77 0.76
N GLY A 66 -20.42 -5.36 1.90
CA GLY A 66 -19.66 -4.66 2.94
C GLY A 66 -18.48 -5.47 3.49
N VAL A 67 -18.64 -6.78 3.63
CA VAL A 67 -17.56 -7.67 4.07
C VAL A 67 -16.50 -7.87 2.97
N ARG A 68 -16.90 -8.01 1.70
CA ARG A 68 -15.98 -8.05 0.55
C ARG A 68 -15.16 -6.76 0.41
N PHE A 69 -15.80 -5.61 0.64
CA PHE A 69 -15.12 -4.31 0.70
C PHE A 69 -14.02 -4.29 1.78
N SER A 70 -14.35 -4.72 3.00
CA SER A 70 -13.36 -4.81 4.07
C SER A 70 -12.21 -5.76 3.72
N GLN A 71 -12.49 -6.82 2.97
CA GLN A 71 -11.46 -7.72 2.47
C GLN A 71 -10.56 -7.05 1.42
N MET A 72 -11.10 -6.31 0.45
CA MET A 72 -10.28 -5.58 -0.53
C MET A 72 -9.31 -4.63 0.19
N CYS A 73 -9.80 -3.94 1.21
CA CYS A 73 -8.98 -3.08 2.03
C CYS A 73 -7.91 -3.86 2.82
N PHE A 74 -8.24 -5.04 3.34
CA PHE A 74 -7.27 -5.89 4.04
C PHE A 74 -6.13 -6.38 3.14
N TYR A 75 -6.42 -6.71 1.88
CA TYR A 75 -5.41 -7.14 0.90
C TYR A 75 -4.78 -5.98 0.13
N MET A 76 -4.73 -4.80 0.76
CA MET A 76 -4.00 -3.63 0.29
C MET A 76 -4.52 -3.01 -1.03
N PHE A 77 -5.73 -3.34 -1.48
CA PHE A 77 -6.27 -2.74 -2.72
C PHE A 77 -6.60 -1.26 -2.56
N GLY A 78 -6.86 -0.80 -1.34
CA GLY A 78 -7.17 0.59 -1.07
C GLY A 78 -7.79 0.74 0.30
N TYR A 79 -8.38 1.90 0.57
CA TYR A 79 -8.95 2.18 1.88
C TYR A 79 -10.21 3.05 1.80
N LYS A 80 -11.05 2.93 2.81
CA LYS A 80 -12.18 3.83 3.03
C LYS A 80 -11.71 5.19 3.56
N LYS A 81 -12.13 6.24 2.87
CA LYS A 81 -12.14 7.64 3.32
C LYS A 81 -13.55 8.19 3.14
N ASP A 82 -14.17 8.61 4.23
CA ASP A 82 -15.59 8.97 4.27
C ASP A 82 -16.48 7.87 3.65
N ASN A 83 -17.34 8.17 2.67
CA ASN A 83 -18.15 7.17 1.98
C ASN A 83 -17.54 6.68 0.66
N ARG A 84 -16.22 6.87 0.47
CA ARG A 84 -15.53 6.53 -0.77
C ARG A 84 -14.39 5.55 -0.56
N PHE A 85 -14.11 4.79 -1.60
CA PHE A 85 -12.94 3.95 -1.69
C PHE A 85 -11.83 4.69 -2.42
N ILE A 86 -10.68 4.78 -1.77
CA ILE A 86 -9.45 5.33 -2.34
C ILE A 86 -8.61 4.14 -2.82
N PRO A 87 -8.47 3.92 -4.13
CA PRO A 87 -7.62 2.86 -4.65
C PRO A 87 -6.15 3.16 -4.32
N SER A 88 -5.43 2.11 -3.94
CA SER A 88 -3.97 2.14 -3.78
C SER A 88 -3.27 2.32 -5.13
N ALA A 89 -1.99 2.69 -5.10
CA ALA A 89 -1.19 2.80 -6.32
C ALA A 89 -1.08 1.47 -7.08
N THR A 90 -0.96 0.34 -6.38
CA THR A 90 -0.94 -1.00 -6.99
C THR A 90 -2.27 -1.32 -7.66
N THR A 91 -3.38 -0.87 -7.08
CA THR A 91 -4.71 -1.08 -7.65
C THR A 91 -4.96 -0.23 -8.88
N GLN A 92 -4.58 1.04 -8.86
CA GLN A 92 -4.66 1.89 -10.06
C GLN A 92 -3.91 1.26 -11.24
N LEU A 93 -2.69 0.75 -10.99
CA LEU A 93 -1.92 0.04 -12.01
C LEU A 93 -2.56 -1.27 -12.45
N LEU A 94 -3.08 -2.07 -11.52
CA LEU A 94 -3.75 -3.33 -11.84
C LEU A 94 -4.96 -3.12 -12.76
N LEU A 95 -5.71 -2.04 -12.55
CA LEU A 95 -6.89 -1.69 -13.33
C LEU A 95 -6.56 -1.08 -14.70
N LYS A 96 -5.35 -0.52 -14.87
CA LYS A 96 -4.84 0.01 -16.15
C LYS A 96 -4.25 -1.11 -17.00
N ASN A 97 -3.47 -2.01 -16.40
CA ASN A 97 -2.85 -3.15 -17.07
C ASN A 97 -2.58 -4.30 -16.08
N ASP A 98 -3.18 -5.47 -16.33
CA ASP A 98 -3.03 -6.63 -15.46
C ASP A 98 -1.79 -7.50 -15.78
N ALA A 99 -1.02 -7.17 -16.82
CA ALA A 99 0.16 -7.94 -17.25
C ALA A 99 1.21 -8.13 -16.14
N ASN A 100 1.31 -7.17 -15.21
CA ASN A 100 2.24 -7.19 -14.09
C ASN A 100 1.56 -7.50 -12.73
N LYS A 101 0.38 -8.13 -12.72
CA LYS A 101 -0.40 -8.36 -11.49
C LYS A 101 0.36 -9.09 -10.37
N ALA A 102 1.29 -9.98 -10.70
CA ALA A 102 2.14 -10.67 -9.72
C ALA A 102 3.05 -9.68 -8.97
N ASP A 103 3.66 -8.72 -9.68
CA ASP A 103 4.51 -7.70 -9.07
C ASP A 103 3.71 -6.79 -8.14
N LEU A 104 2.53 -6.36 -8.60
CA LEU A 104 1.62 -5.51 -7.84
C LEU A 104 1.15 -6.24 -6.56
N MET A 105 0.86 -7.53 -6.67
CA MET A 105 0.43 -8.33 -5.54
C MET A 105 1.59 -8.72 -4.61
N LEU A 106 2.82 -8.84 -5.11
CA LEU A 106 4.02 -8.97 -4.29
C LEU A 106 4.19 -7.72 -3.41
N VAL A 107 4.00 -6.53 -3.97
CA VAL A 107 4.04 -5.27 -3.21
C VAL A 107 2.93 -5.23 -2.15
N ASN A 108 1.72 -5.66 -2.50
CA ASN A 108 0.63 -5.75 -1.53
C ASN A 108 0.99 -6.70 -0.39
N LEU A 109 1.48 -7.92 -0.67
CA LEU A 109 1.95 -8.87 0.33
C LEU A 109 3.02 -8.24 1.22
N PHE A 110 4.04 -7.63 0.62
CA PHE A 110 5.17 -7.02 1.33
C PHE A 110 4.74 -5.88 2.28
N SER A 111 3.65 -5.19 1.93
CA SER A 111 3.07 -4.09 2.72
C SER A 111 2.20 -4.56 3.87
N MET A 112 1.74 -5.82 3.88
CA MET A 112 0.84 -6.31 4.92
C MET A 112 1.53 -6.36 6.30
N GLN A 113 0.90 -5.73 7.28
CA GLN A 113 1.38 -5.63 8.66
C GLN A 113 0.29 -5.87 9.69
N PHE A 114 0.70 -6.20 10.92
CA PHE A 114 -0.11 -6.05 12.12
C PHE A 114 0.52 -4.99 13.03
N PRO A 115 -0.26 -4.04 13.59
CA PRO A 115 -1.70 -3.87 13.41
C PRO A 115 -2.09 -3.48 11.98
N HIS A 116 -3.30 -3.89 11.57
CA HIS A 116 -3.87 -3.60 10.25
C HIS A 116 -5.20 -2.84 10.40
N PRO A 117 -5.49 -1.77 9.65
CA PRO A 117 -6.73 -0.98 9.83
C PRO A 117 -8.03 -1.77 9.60
N TYR A 118 -7.96 -2.85 8.82
CA TYR A 118 -9.09 -3.72 8.44
C TYR A 118 -8.99 -5.14 9.02
N SER A 119 -8.23 -5.30 10.10
CA SER A 119 -8.18 -6.54 10.87
C SER A 119 -8.42 -6.29 12.36
N LYS A 120 -9.01 -7.29 13.02
CA LYS A 120 -9.18 -7.31 14.47
C LYS A 120 -8.09 -8.14 15.18
N THR A 121 -6.98 -8.45 14.49
CA THR A 121 -5.83 -9.12 15.11
C THR A 121 -5.47 -8.43 16.44
N PRO A 122 -5.22 -9.20 17.52
CA PRO A 122 -4.91 -8.64 18.83
C PRO A 122 -3.72 -7.67 18.83
N LYS A 123 -3.71 -6.72 19.77
CA LYS A 123 -2.75 -5.59 19.79
C LYS A 123 -1.30 -6.00 20.11
N ASN A 124 -1.09 -7.20 20.65
CA ASN A 124 0.24 -7.76 20.88
C ASN A 124 0.95 -8.13 19.57
N PHE A 125 0.21 -8.29 18.46
CA PHE A 125 0.82 -8.56 17.17
C PHE A 125 1.42 -7.29 16.53
N LYS A 126 2.74 -7.31 16.34
CA LYS A 126 3.54 -6.22 15.77
C LYS A 126 4.60 -6.78 14.85
N LEU A 127 4.25 -6.94 13.57
CA LEU A 127 5.17 -7.39 12.52
C LEU A 127 4.62 -7.13 11.11
N TYR A 128 5.51 -7.12 10.12
CA TYR A 128 5.14 -7.24 8.72
C TYR A 128 4.98 -8.72 8.34
N CYS A 129 3.75 -9.22 8.40
CA CYS A 129 3.48 -10.66 8.22
C CYS A 129 3.88 -11.16 6.82
N GLY A 130 3.68 -10.36 5.77
CA GLY A 130 4.11 -10.73 4.42
C GLY A 130 5.62 -10.79 4.26
N ARG A 131 6.36 -9.85 4.88
CA ARG A 131 7.84 -9.87 4.85
C ARG A 131 8.41 -11.10 5.56
N LEU A 132 7.82 -11.51 6.69
CA LEU A 132 8.20 -12.75 7.38
C LEU A 132 8.02 -13.97 6.48
N ILE A 133 6.84 -14.12 5.84
CA ILE A 133 6.58 -15.24 4.92
C ILE A 133 7.59 -15.26 3.78
N LEU A 134 7.80 -14.12 3.12
CA LEU A 134 8.74 -13.98 2.01
C LEU A 134 10.19 -14.30 2.43
N LYS A 135 10.59 -13.87 3.63
CA LYS A 135 11.91 -14.17 4.19
C LYS A 135 12.11 -15.66 4.41
N LEU A 136 11.11 -16.36 4.98
CA LEU A 136 11.14 -17.81 5.18
C LEU A 136 11.21 -18.57 3.84
N LEU A 137 10.44 -18.15 2.84
CA LEU A 137 10.42 -18.76 1.50
C LEU A 137 11.71 -18.52 0.70
N LEU A 138 12.57 -17.62 1.13
CA LEU A 138 13.90 -17.40 0.55
C LEU A 138 15.02 -18.07 1.36
N ASP A 139 14.75 -18.57 2.57
CA ASP A 139 15.75 -19.19 3.43
C ASP A 139 16.16 -20.56 2.90
N LYS A 140 17.44 -20.69 2.53
CA LYS A 140 17.99 -21.92 1.95
C LYS A 140 17.93 -23.10 2.93
N ARG A 141 17.95 -22.85 4.24
CA ARG A 141 17.87 -23.91 5.26
C ARG A 141 16.52 -24.62 5.24
N LEU A 142 15.46 -23.91 4.82
CA LEU A 142 14.12 -24.47 4.66
C LEU A 142 13.90 -25.04 3.25
N GLU A 143 14.95 -25.14 2.43
CA GLU A 143 14.86 -25.50 1.01
C GLU A 143 13.94 -24.55 0.21
N GLN A 144 13.83 -23.29 0.67
CA GLN A 144 12.98 -22.26 0.04
C GLN A 144 11.50 -22.66 -0.11
N LYS A 145 11.01 -23.49 0.82
CA LYS A 145 9.63 -23.95 0.88
C LYS A 145 9.10 -23.97 2.31
N LEU A 146 7.79 -23.84 2.45
CA LEU A 146 7.07 -24.08 3.70
C LEU A 146 5.95 -25.08 3.44
N TYR A 147 5.94 -26.19 4.18
CA TYR A 147 4.82 -27.12 4.12
C TYR A 147 3.56 -26.48 4.70
N ILE A 148 2.40 -26.89 4.22
CA ILE A 148 1.13 -26.22 4.57
C ILE A 148 0.80 -26.40 6.06
N ASP A 149 1.11 -27.56 6.64
CA ASP A 149 0.98 -27.80 8.07
C ASP A 149 1.96 -26.95 8.90
N GLU A 150 3.16 -26.65 8.39
CA GLU A 150 4.09 -25.68 9.02
C GLU A 150 3.49 -24.28 9.04
N CYS A 151 2.92 -23.86 7.91
CA CYS A 151 2.22 -22.58 7.80
C CYS A 151 1.09 -22.47 8.83
N ILE A 152 0.27 -23.52 8.97
CA ILE A 152 -0.85 -23.59 9.93
C ILE A 152 -0.35 -23.58 11.38
N TRP A 153 0.72 -24.31 11.67
CA TRP A 153 1.21 -24.53 13.04
C TRP A 153 2.00 -23.35 13.62
N PHE A 154 2.75 -22.63 12.78
CA PHE A 154 3.65 -21.57 13.22
C PHE A 154 3.13 -20.16 12.93
N LEU A 155 2.83 -19.84 11.66
CA LEU A 155 2.77 -18.44 11.21
C LEU A 155 1.72 -17.60 11.94
N PRO A 156 0.44 -18.00 12.06
CA PRO A 156 -0.61 -17.15 12.65
C PRO A 156 -0.35 -16.74 14.10
N PHE A 157 0.53 -17.45 14.80
CA PHE A 157 0.78 -17.27 16.23
C PHE A 157 2.08 -16.52 16.52
N ILE A 158 2.78 -16.06 15.48
CA ILE A 158 3.94 -15.19 15.63
C ILE A 158 3.46 -13.76 15.93
N GLU A 159 3.63 -13.33 17.18
CA GLU A 159 3.20 -12.02 17.66
C GLU A 159 4.15 -10.91 17.23
N THR A 160 5.46 -11.16 17.35
CA THR A 160 6.51 -10.22 16.95
C THR A 160 7.64 -10.99 16.30
N ILE A 161 8.53 -10.29 15.60
CA ILE A 161 9.69 -10.92 14.99
C ILE A 161 10.94 -10.07 15.20
N SER A 162 12.04 -10.75 15.50
CA SER A 162 13.39 -10.22 15.55
C SER A 162 14.33 -11.23 14.92
N LYS A 163 15.59 -10.88 14.65
CA LYS A 163 16.59 -11.87 14.20
C LYS A 163 16.66 -13.10 15.11
N SER A 164 16.62 -12.91 16.43
CA SER A 164 16.67 -14.03 17.38
C SER A 164 15.43 -14.93 17.28
N ILE A 165 14.23 -14.34 17.25
CA ILE A 165 12.97 -15.10 17.15
C ILE A 165 12.90 -15.82 15.79
N TYR A 166 13.41 -15.19 14.74
CA TYR A 166 13.49 -15.80 13.41
C TYR A 166 14.39 -17.04 13.41
N GLU A 167 15.57 -16.98 14.03
CA GLU A 167 16.46 -18.15 14.13
C GLU A 167 15.85 -19.28 14.96
N GLU A 168 15.14 -18.95 16.04
CA GLU A 168 14.36 -19.92 16.82
C GLU A 168 13.24 -20.54 15.98
N LEU A 169 12.54 -19.75 15.18
CA LEU A 169 11.49 -20.21 14.26
C LEU A 169 12.06 -21.15 13.19
N ILE A 170 13.19 -20.82 12.56
CA ILE A 170 13.86 -21.72 11.59
C ILE A 170 14.18 -23.06 12.24
N THR A 171 14.81 -23.02 13.41
CA THR A 171 15.18 -24.23 14.17
C THR A 171 13.94 -25.07 14.47
N SER A 172 12.86 -24.41 14.89
CA SER A 172 11.59 -25.05 15.22
C SER A 172 10.89 -25.68 14.03
N ILE A 173 10.95 -25.05 12.85
CA ILE A 173 10.42 -25.62 11.60
C ILE A 173 11.22 -26.89 11.25
N LEU A 174 12.55 -26.83 11.33
CA LEU A 174 13.41 -27.99 11.05
C LEU A 174 13.18 -29.14 12.04
N GLU A 175 13.05 -28.84 13.34
CA GLU A 175 12.66 -29.83 14.35
C GLU A 175 11.28 -30.44 14.04
N TYR A 176 10.31 -29.61 13.65
CA TYR A 176 8.97 -30.07 13.29
C TYR A 176 8.96 -30.97 12.04
N ARG A 177 9.85 -30.75 11.06
CA ARG A 177 10.00 -31.63 9.88
C ARG A 177 10.43 -33.05 10.22
N ILE A 178 11.17 -33.24 11.31
CA ILE A 178 11.66 -34.55 11.76
C ILE A 178 10.52 -35.39 12.35
N LEU A 179 9.49 -34.74 12.91
CA LEU A 179 8.37 -35.42 13.53
C LEU A 179 7.54 -36.22 12.51
N THR A 180 7.10 -37.39 12.94
CA THR A 180 6.13 -38.21 12.22
C THR A 180 4.75 -37.54 12.18
N TYR A 181 3.89 -38.00 11.26
CA TYR A 181 2.50 -37.54 11.20
C TYR A 181 1.77 -37.68 12.55
N ASP A 182 1.96 -38.80 13.26
CA ASP A 182 1.24 -39.06 14.51
C ASP A 182 1.75 -38.16 15.66
N GLU A 183 3.05 -37.86 15.70
CA GLU A 183 3.61 -36.89 16.65
C GLU A 183 3.12 -35.47 16.37
N LYS A 184 3.10 -35.05 15.11
CA LYS A 184 2.52 -33.75 14.71
C LYS A 184 1.02 -33.68 15.02
N LEU A 185 0.28 -34.76 14.80
CA LEU A 185 -1.14 -34.84 15.14
C LEU A 185 -1.34 -34.71 16.66
N ALA A 186 -0.46 -35.31 17.46
CA ALA A 186 -0.47 -35.15 18.91
C ALA A 186 -0.18 -33.71 19.33
N LEU A 187 0.73 -33.00 18.63
CA LEU A 187 0.95 -31.57 18.84
C LEU A 187 -0.30 -30.74 18.54
N PHE A 188 -0.99 -30.99 17.42
CA PHE A 188 -2.27 -30.31 17.15
C PHE A 188 -3.30 -30.58 18.25
N LYS A 189 -3.47 -31.85 18.63
CA LYS A 189 -4.46 -32.28 19.63
C LYS A 189 -4.15 -31.82 21.06
N SER A 190 -2.93 -31.41 21.36
CA SER A 190 -2.56 -30.91 22.69
C SER A 190 -3.04 -29.48 22.94
N ILE A 191 -3.50 -28.77 21.91
CA ILE A 191 -4.06 -27.43 22.03
C ILE A 191 -5.54 -27.51 22.40
N ASP A 192 -5.94 -26.73 23.40
CA ASP A 192 -7.34 -26.63 23.79
C ASP A 192 -8.21 -26.17 22.60
N ASN A 193 -9.32 -26.87 22.40
CA ASN A 193 -10.23 -26.64 21.26
C ASN A 193 -9.52 -26.69 19.89
N PHE A 194 -8.50 -27.54 19.74
CA PHE A 194 -7.67 -27.62 18.52
C PHE A 194 -8.47 -27.61 17.21
N ASN A 195 -9.60 -28.33 17.17
CA ASN A 195 -10.44 -28.38 15.98
C ASN A 195 -10.92 -26.99 15.56
N ASP A 196 -11.45 -26.19 16.48
CA ASP A 196 -11.94 -24.84 16.16
C ASP A 196 -10.77 -23.89 15.83
N VAL A 197 -9.68 -23.96 16.60
CA VAL A 197 -8.46 -23.15 16.37
C VAL A 197 -7.91 -23.41 14.97
N PHE A 198 -7.59 -24.66 14.66
CA PHE A 198 -6.90 -25.01 13.43
C PHE A 198 -7.81 -25.10 12.22
N ALA A 199 -9.11 -25.39 12.39
CA ALA A 199 -10.04 -25.21 11.28
C ALA A 199 -10.19 -23.73 10.90
N ASN A 200 -10.24 -22.83 11.88
CA ASN A 200 -10.31 -21.39 11.62
C ASN A 200 -9.02 -20.88 10.95
N VAL A 201 -7.85 -21.27 11.47
CA VAL A 201 -6.54 -20.95 10.87
C VAL A 201 -6.45 -21.48 9.44
N THR A 202 -6.75 -22.77 9.23
CA THR A 202 -6.65 -23.38 7.90
C THR A 202 -7.58 -22.69 6.91
N HIS A 203 -8.78 -22.31 7.37
CA HIS A 203 -9.71 -21.57 6.54
C HIS A 203 -9.15 -20.20 6.15
N GLU A 204 -8.69 -19.39 7.10
CA GLU A 204 -8.17 -18.04 6.83
C GLU A 204 -6.86 -18.05 6.04
N LEU A 205 -5.88 -18.84 6.49
CA LEU A 205 -4.53 -18.82 5.94
C LEU A 205 -4.46 -19.58 4.61
N LYS A 206 -4.83 -20.86 4.58
CA LYS A 206 -4.65 -21.68 3.37
C LYS A 206 -5.68 -21.33 2.31
N TYR A 207 -6.98 -21.35 2.64
CA TYR A 207 -8.03 -21.30 1.63
C TYR A 207 -8.24 -19.91 1.05
N TYR A 208 -7.81 -18.86 1.76
CA TYR A 208 -7.93 -17.48 1.31
C TYR A 208 -6.58 -16.83 1.14
N PHE A 209 -5.82 -16.61 2.21
CA PHE A 209 -4.58 -15.83 2.11
C PHE A 209 -3.57 -16.43 1.11
N LEU A 210 -3.15 -17.68 1.30
CA LEU A 210 -2.19 -18.34 0.41
C LEU A 210 -2.78 -18.55 -0.99
N GLN A 211 -4.07 -18.90 -1.10
CA GLN A 211 -4.75 -19.07 -2.39
C GLN A 211 -4.79 -17.77 -3.20
N ILE A 212 -5.10 -16.63 -2.58
CA ILE A 212 -5.13 -15.32 -3.26
C ILE A 212 -3.75 -15.01 -3.82
N PHE A 213 -2.70 -15.10 -3.00
CA PHE A 213 -1.34 -14.81 -3.48
C PHE A 213 -0.85 -15.82 -4.53
N ALA A 214 -1.33 -17.06 -4.49
CA ALA A 214 -1.06 -18.03 -5.55
C ALA A 214 -1.79 -17.70 -6.86
N ASP A 215 -3.08 -17.34 -6.80
CA ASP A 215 -3.89 -16.98 -7.97
C ASP A 215 -3.40 -15.68 -8.65
N PHE A 216 -2.77 -14.78 -7.90
CA PHE A 216 -2.08 -13.60 -8.46
C PHE A 216 -0.67 -13.90 -9.01
N GLY A 217 -0.16 -15.12 -8.83
CA GLY A 217 1.15 -15.55 -9.34
C GLY A 217 2.34 -15.17 -8.45
N VAL A 218 2.11 -14.84 -7.18
CA VAL A 218 3.19 -14.58 -6.20
C VAL A 218 3.71 -15.89 -5.61
N LEU A 219 2.79 -16.79 -5.25
CA LEU A 219 3.10 -18.08 -4.64
C LEU A 219 2.74 -19.23 -5.58
N GLU A 220 3.34 -20.39 -5.34
CA GLU A 220 2.99 -21.64 -6.02
C GLU A 220 2.74 -22.74 -4.98
N PHE A 221 1.63 -23.46 -5.14
CA PHE A 221 1.39 -24.70 -4.41
C PHE A 221 2.02 -25.88 -5.15
N VAL A 222 2.81 -26.68 -4.44
CA VAL A 222 3.43 -27.88 -4.98
C VAL A 222 2.96 -29.09 -4.19
N CYS A 223 2.49 -30.12 -4.89
CA CYS A 223 2.07 -31.38 -4.30
C CYS A 223 3.28 -32.16 -3.77
N ASP A 224 3.17 -32.72 -2.57
CA ASP A 224 4.12 -33.68 -2.04
C ASP A 224 3.36 -34.89 -1.49
N MET A 225 3.45 -36.01 -2.22
CA MET A 225 2.74 -37.24 -1.86
C MET A 225 3.41 -38.00 -0.71
N ALA A 226 4.71 -37.76 -0.48
CA ALA A 226 5.47 -38.40 0.58
C ALA A 226 5.32 -37.65 1.91
N HIS A 227 5.04 -36.34 1.86
CA HIS A 227 4.84 -35.54 3.05
C HIS A 227 3.79 -36.15 3.98
N ASN A 228 4.15 -36.25 5.26
CA ASN A 228 3.31 -36.85 6.31
C ASN A 228 2.75 -38.25 5.95
N ASN A 229 3.53 -39.06 5.24
CA ASN A 229 3.13 -40.38 4.75
C ASN A 229 1.85 -40.34 3.89
N GLY A 230 1.64 -39.25 3.15
CA GLY A 230 0.46 -39.03 2.30
C GLY A 230 -0.84 -38.77 3.06
N LYS A 231 -0.78 -38.55 4.39
CA LYS A 231 -1.94 -38.24 5.23
C LYS A 231 -2.17 -36.74 5.31
N LEU A 232 -3.43 -36.37 5.49
CA LEU A 232 -3.86 -34.98 5.71
C LEU A 232 -4.21 -34.77 7.18
N PHE A 233 -3.84 -33.61 7.72
CA PHE A 233 -4.47 -33.12 8.95
C PHE A 233 -5.88 -32.64 8.64
N VAL A 234 -6.85 -33.05 9.46
CA VAL A 234 -8.25 -32.70 9.29
C VAL A 234 -8.79 -32.08 10.57
N PHE A 235 -9.35 -30.89 10.46
CA PHE A 235 -9.90 -30.11 11.57
C PHE A 235 -11.40 -29.90 11.35
N THR A 236 -12.21 -30.23 12.35
CA THR A 236 -13.68 -30.11 12.26
C THR A 236 -14.13 -28.68 12.51
N HIS A 237 -15.02 -28.14 11.67
CA HIS A 237 -15.62 -26.82 11.78
C HIS A 237 -17.15 -26.90 11.81
N GLY A 238 -17.73 -26.52 12.94
CA GLY A 238 -19.17 -26.69 13.18
C GLY A 238 -19.55 -28.17 13.29
N THR A 239 -20.75 -28.51 12.82
CA THR A 239 -21.32 -29.86 12.97
C THR A 239 -20.93 -30.85 11.86
N SER A 240 -20.53 -30.38 10.67
CA SER A 240 -20.36 -31.27 9.51
C SER A 240 -19.29 -30.85 8.49
N SER A 241 -18.66 -29.68 8.65
CA SER A 241 -17.67 -29.20 7.67
C SER A 241 -16.25 -29.45 8.17
N TYR A 242 -15.33 -29.71 7.27
CA TYR A 242 -13.92 -30.00 7.60
C TYR A 242 -12.99 -29.04 6.87
N ARG A 243 -11.82 -28.80 7.45
CA ARG A 243 -10.70 -28.10 6.82
C ARG A 243 -9.48 -29.00 6.90
N ASN A 244 -8.65 -28.99 5.85
CA ASN A 244 -7.46 -29.82 5.79
C ASN A 244 -6.30 -29.09 5.13
N ASP A 245 -5.12 -29.68 5.23
CA ASP A 245 -3.86 -29.15 4.71
C ASP A 245 -3.53 -29.61 3.29
N ALA A 246 -4.48 -30.19 2.53
CA ALA A 246 -4.23 -30.62 1.15
C ALA A 246 -3.67 -29.50 0.26
N TYR A 247 -2.77 -29.75 -0.69
CA TYR A 247 -2.10 -28.65 -1.40
C TYR A 247 -3.05 -27.71 -2.16
N ILE A 248 -4.13 -28.24 -2.74
CA ILE A 248 -5.25 -27.46 -3.29
C ILE A 248 -6.59 -28.15 -2.97
N SER A 249 -7.69 -27.45 -3.25
CA SER A 249 -9.05 -27.93 -2.95
C SER A 249 -9.34 -29.31 -3.56
N ARG A 250 -10.02 -30.17 -2.78
CA ARG A 250 -10.46 -31.53 -3.15
C ARG A 250 -9.33 -32.52 -3.50
N LYS A 251 -8.08 -32.24 -3.12
CA LYS A 251 -6.96 -33.19 -3.29
C LYS A 251 -6.77 -34.07 -2.06
N LYS A 252 -6.09 -35.20 -2.29
CA LYS A 252 -5.86 -36.25 -1.28
C LYS A 252 -4.54 -36.09 -0.52
N TYR A 253 -3.62 -35.31 -1.05
CA TYR A 253 -2.27 -35.16 -0.52
C TYR A 253 -2.00 -33.72 -0.10
N SER A 254 -1.10 -33.58 0.87
CA SER A 254 -0.58 -32.30 1.32
C SER A 254 0.49 -31.80 0.34
N GLY A 255 1.23 -30.79 0.76
CA GLY A 255 2.29 -30.19 -0.04
C GLY A 255 2.88 -28.98 0.65
N TYR A 256 3.51 -28.14 -0.16
CA TYR A 256 4.15 -26.93 0.32
C TYR A 256 3.86 -25.75 -0.61
N ILE A 257 4.08 -24.56 -0.06
CA ILE A 257 4.17 -23.34 -0.86
C ILE A 257 5.63 -23.01 -1.12
N LYS A 258 5.89 -22.43 -2.29
CA LYS A 258 7.14 -21.73 -2.60
C LYS A 258 6.83 -20.38 -3.23
N LEU A 259 7.81 -19.49 -3.21
CA LEU A 259 7.75 -18.25 -3.98
C LEU A 259 7.89 -18.59 -5.48
N ALA A 260 7.08 -17.96 -6.34
CA ALA A 260 7.21 -18.11 -7.78
C ALA A 260 8.60 -17.68 -8.24
N ASP A 261 9.18 -18.37 -9.23
CA ASP A 261 10.60 -18.20 -9.57
C ASP A 261 10.91 -16.78 -10.06
N ASN A 262 9.99 -16.17 -10.82
CA ASN A 262 10.08 -14.79 -11.30
C ASN A 262 9.95 -13.73 -10.18
N MET A 263 9.52 -14.11 -8.98
CA MET A 263 9.36 -13.20 -7.83
C MET A 263 10.57 -13.20 -6.89
N LYS A 264 11.49 -14.18 -7.01
CA LYS A 264 12.62 -14.35 -6.08
C LYS A 264 13.56 -13.14 -6.05
N GLU A 265 14.02 -12.68 -7.21
CA GLU A 265 14.94 -11.55 -7.32
C GLU A 265 14.31 -10.26 -6.77
N LYS A 266 13.07 -9.98 -7.16
CA LYS A 266 12.31 -8.80 -6.69
C LYS A 266 12.12 -8.80 -5.18
N THR A 267 11.82 -9.98 -4.61
CA THR A 267 11.67 -10.15 -3.17
C THR A 267 12.99 -9.94 -2.43
N LEU A 268 14.11 -10.43 -2.97
CA LEU A 268 15.44 -10.18 -2.40
C LEU A 268 15.78 -8.68 -2.38
N LEU A 269 15.48 -7.96 -3.47
CA LEU A 269 15.68 -6.51 -3.53
C LEU A 269 14.85 -5.77 -2.48
N LEU A 270 13.60 -6.16 -2.27
CA LEU A 270 12.74 -5.56 -1.25
C LEU A 270 13.27 -5.83 0.16
N LEU A 271 13.67 -7.08 0.46
CA LEU A 271 14.18 -7.47 1.78
C LEU A 271 15.58 -6.90 2.10
N ASP A 272 16.37 -6.57 1.09
CA ASP A 272 17.65 -5.86 1.25
C ASP A 272 17.42 -4.41 1.71
N LYS A 273 16.40 -3.75 1.15
CA LYS A 273 16.06 -2.35 1.49
C LYS A 273 15.21 -2.21 2.74
N HIS A 274 14.33 -3.18 2.98
CA HIS A 274 13.38 -3.16 4.08
C HIS A 274 13.42 -4.49 4.81
N ALA A 275 13.96 -4.47 6.03
CA ALA A 275 14.15 -5.68 6.80
C ALA A 275 12.80 -6.29 7.23
N PHE A 276 12.80 -7.61 7.39
CA PHE A 276 11.60 -8.37 7.79
C PHE A 276 11.23 -8.15 9.26
N ASP A 277 12.20 -7.72 10.08
CA ASP A 277 12.07 -7.48 11.53
C ASP A 277 11.99 -5.99 11.89
N GLU A 278 11.68 -5.14 10.92
CA GLU A 278 11.28 -3.77 11.19
C GLU A 278 9.96 -3.74 11.97
N ASN A 279 9.86 -2.79 12.91
CA ASN A 279 8.60 -2.51 13.58
C ASN A 279 7.63 -1.85 12.60
N PRO A 280 6.38 -2.35 12.51
CA PRO A 280 5.34 -1.67 11.74
C PRO A 280 5.00 -0.29 12.29
N ASN A 281 4.58 0.61 11.40
CA ASN A 281 4.03 1.90 11.79
C ASN A 281 2.75 1.68 12.61
N LEU A 282 2.64 2.31 13.78
CA LEU A 282 1.45 2.23 14.63
C LEU A 282 0.56 3.45 14.39
N GLN A 283 -0.76 3.24 14.45
CA GLN A 283 -1.73 4.33 14.38
C GLN A 283 -1.49 5.41 15.45
N ALA A 284 -1.00 5.03 16.64
CA ALA A 284 -0.77 5.96 17.73
C ALA A 284 0.36 6.97 17.46
N ASP A 285 1.24 6.65 16.50
CA ASP A 285 2.41 7.47 16.19
C ASP A 285 2.09 8.54 15.11
N LEU A 286 0.90 8.48 14.49
CA LEU A 286 0.48 9.31 13.34
C LEU A 286 -0.99 9.76 13.46
N LEU A 287 -1.41 10.76 12.68
CA LEU A 287 -2.86 10.99 12.51
C LEU A 287 -3.48 9.79 11.76
N PRO A 288 -4.73 9.37 12.06
CA PRO A 288 -5.36 8.21 11.41
C PRO A 288 -5.43 8.29 9.87
N SER A 289 -5.52 9.48 9.31
CA SER A 289 -5.48 9.73 7.86
C SER A 289 -4.09 9.53 7.27
N GLU A 290 -3.04 9.90 8.01
CA GLU A 290 -1.64 9.76 7.61
C GLU A 290 -1.22 8.29 7.63
N TRP A 291 -1.63 7.52 8.65
CA TRP A 291 -1.31 6.09 8.72
C TRP A 291 -1.85 5.31 7.52
N LYS A 292 -3.07 5.63 7.06
CA LYS A 292 -3.65 5.02 5.85
C LYS A 292 -2.95 5.50 4.57
N SER A 293 -2.61 6.79 4.48
CA SER A 293 -1.85 7.36 3.35
C SER A 293 -0.51 6.65 3.19
N ASP A 294 0.27 6.54 4.28
CA ASP A 294 1.56 5.86 4.28
C ASP A 294 1.42 4.38 3.86
N LEU A 295 0.49 3.65 4.49
CA LEU A 295 0.33 2.21 4.30
C LEU A 295 -0.16 1.85 2.89
N TYR A 296 -1.09 2.61 2.31
CA TYR A 296 -1.75 2.26 1.05
C TYR A 296 -1.24 3.04 -0.16
N GLU A 297 -0.54 4.16 0.05
CA GLU A 297 -0.04 5.01 -1.04
C GLU A 297 1.49 5.06 -1.01
N LEU A 298 2.11 5.64 0.02
CA LEU A 298 3.54 5.92 0.00
C LEU A 298 4.41 4.65 0.01
N ASN A 299 4.17 3.73 0.95
CA ASN A 299 4.95 2.50 1.08
C ASN A 299 4.85 1.63 -0.19
N PRO A 300 3.65 1.36 -0.76
CA PRO A 300 3.56 0.64 -2.02
C PRO A 300 4.28 1.32 -3.18
N LEU A 301 4.25 2.65 -3.28
CA LEU A 301 4.99 3.39 -4.33
C LEU A 301 6.50 3.20 -4.20
N GLU A 302 7.02 3.22 -2.97
CA GLU A 302 8.42 2.90 -2.67
C GLU A 302 8.78 1.47 -3.06
N TYR A 303 7.96 0.48 -2.72
CA TYR A 303 8.24 -0.91 -3.07
C TYR A 303 8.19 -1.15 -4.57
N LEU A 304 7.25 -0.51 -5.27
CA LEU A 304 7.17 -0.56 -6.74
C LEU A 304 8.43 0.02 -7.40
N SER A 305 8.98 1.13 -6.90
CA SER A 305 10.19 1.72 -7.47
C SER A 305 11.44 0.83 -7.29
N ILE A 306 11.46 0.01 -6.23
CA ILE A 306 12.51 -0.98 -5.97
C ILE A 306 12.46 -2.14 -6.99
N ILE A 307 11.27 -2.68 -7.30
CA ILE A 307 11.15 -3.92 -8.10
C ILE A 307 10.88 -3.69 -9.59
N GLN A 308 10.29 -2.56 -9.98
CA GLN A 308 9.97 -2.24 -11.38
C GLN A 308 11.10 -1.46 -12.06
N GLN A 309 12.35 -1.87 -11.82
CA GLN A 309 13.52 -1.07 -12.23
C GLN A 309 13.63 -0.82 -13.75
N LYS A 310 12.87 -1.55 -14.57
CA LYS A 310 12.93 -1.58 -16.04
C LYS A 310 11.69 -1.05 -16.79
N ILE A 311 10.67 -0.52 -16.11
CA ILE A 311 9.52 0.11 -16.81
C ILE A 311 9.74 1.62 -16.81
N PHE A 312 10.07 2.17 -17.98
CA PHE A 312 10.33 3.60 -18.17
C PHE A 312 9.04 4.43 -18.03
N ASP A 313 9.21 5.70 -17.64
CA ASP A 313 8.23 6.71 -17.16
C ASP A 313 7.67 6.55 -15.74
N GLU A 314 6.93 5.48 -15.41
CA GLU A 314 6.26 5.40 -14.10
C GLU A 314 7.24 5.32 -12.91
N LYS A 315 8.41 4.70 -13.09
CA LYS A 315 9.45 4.61 -12.06
C LYS A 315 10.06 5.98 -11.74
N ASN A 316 10.25 6.83 -12.75
CA ASN A 316 10.79 8.18 -12.58
C ASN A 316 9.81 9.04 -11.78
N ILE A 317 8.52 9.01 -12.14
CA ILE A 317 7.48 9.72 -11.39
C ILE A 317 7.51 9.34 -9.90
N LYS A 318 7.46 8.04 -9.59
CA LYS A 318 7.43 7.57 -8.19
C LYS A 318 8.72 7.92 -7.44
N ASN A 319 9.87 7.74 -8.08
CA ASN A 319 11.15 8.03 -7.45
C ASN A 319 11.33 9.54 -7.22
N ASN A 320 10.92 10.39 -8.17
CA ASN A 320 10.98 11.85 -8.04
C ASN A 320 10.08 12.31 -6.89
N ILE A 321 8.83 11.85 -6.85
CA ILE A 321 7.88 12.22 -5.78
C ILE A 321 8.37 11.74 -4.40
N LYS A 322 8.83 10.50 -4.29
CA LYS A 322 9.37 9.99 -3.02
C LYS A 322 10.59 10.80 -2.57
N THR A 323 11.50 11.06 -3.49
CA THR A 323 12.73 11.82 -3.22
C THR A 323 12.39 13.23 -2.74
N MET A 324 11.44 13.89 -3.40
CA MET A 324 10.92 15.19 -3.00
C MET A 324 10.30 15.17 -1.59
N ILE A 325 9.42 14.22 -1.29
CA ILE A 325 8.80 14.09 0.05
C ILE A 325 9.85 13.81 1.12
N TYR A 326 10.78 12.88 0.88
CA TYR A 326 11.84 12.54 1.82
C TYR A 326 12.74 13.74 2.10
N LEU A 327 13.23 14.40 1.05
CA LEU A 327 14.15 15.52 1.17
C LEU A 327 13.49 16.76 1.80
N SER A 328 12.17 16.92 1.67
CA SER A 328 11.42 17.95 2.41
C SER A 328 11.58 17.84 3.94
N LYS A 329 11.81 16.62 4.45
CA LYS A 329 12.00 16.32 5.89
C LYS A 329 13.48 16.17 6.26
N TYR A 330 14.23 15.46 5.43
CA TYR A 330 15.56 14.92 5.77
C TYR A 330 16.68 15.34 4.81
N GLY A 331 16.40 16.23 3.85
CA GLY A 331 17.41 16.72 2.92
C GLY A 331 18.53 17.51 3.59
N SER A 332 19.52 17.91 2.79
CA SER A 332 20.65 18.73 3.23
C SER A 332 20.23 19.96 4.06
N ASN A 333 21.13 20.45 4.93
CA ASN A 333 20.84 21.61 5.76
C ASN A 333 20.72 22.91 4.95
N ASP A 334 21.34 22.97 3.78
CA ASP A 334 21.22 24.08 2.85
C ASP A 334 19.98 24.01 1.94
N GLY A 335 19.19 22.92 2.02
CA GLY A 335 17.91 22.78 1.33
C GLY A 335 18.01 22.41 -0.16
N LYS A 336 19.20 22.49 -0.77
CA LYS A 336 19.39 22.32 -2.22
C LYS A 336 18.92 20.99 -2.77
N ASP A 337 19.10 19.90 -2.02
CA ASP A 337 18.64 18.59 -2.45
C ASP A 337 17.11 18.57 -2.59
N PHE A 338 16.40 19.24 -1.67
CA PHE A 338 14.94 19.36 -1.74
C PHE A 338 14.50 20.25 -2.90
N GLU A 339 15.20 21.36 -3.16
CA GLU A 339 14.94 22.22 -4.32
C GLU A 339 15.08 21.44 -5.64
N ASN A 340 16.15 20.67 -5.81
CA ASN A 340 16.37 19.86 -7.01
C ASN A 340 15.26 18.82 -7.22
N ALA A 341 14.89 18.09 -6.17
CA ALA A 341 13.82 17.10 -6.25
C ALA A 341 12.45 17.75 -6.50
N LEU A 342 12.22 18.96 -5.98
CA LEU A 342 11.01 19.72 -6.21
C LEU A 342 10.92 20.19 -7.67
N LYS A 343 12.02 20.67 -8.25
CA LYS A 343 12.12 21.02 -9.67
C LYS A 343 11.74 19.82 -10.56
N GLU A 344 12.36 18.67 -10.32
CA GLU A 344 12.07 17.42 -11.04
C GLU A 344 10.63 16.95 -10.88
N SER A 345 9.99 17.28 -9.75
CA SER A 345 8.57 16.98 -9.53
C SER A 345 7.65 17.91 -10.31
N PHE A 346 8.01 19.18 -10.46
CA PHE A 346 7.25 20.14 -11.27
C PHE A 346 7.37 19.88 -12.77
N ASP A 347 8.49 19.31 -13.22
CA ASP A 347 8.68 18.86 -14.61
C ASP A 347 7.68 17.74 -15.02
N LEU A 348 6.96 17.15 -14.06
CA LEU A 348 5.90 16.15 -14.32
C LEU A 348 4.54 16.77 -14.67
N PHE A 349 4.40 18.11 -14.64
CA PHE A 349 3.17 18.78 -15.01
C PHE A 349 3.10 19.06 -16.52
N ARG A 350 1.97 18.74 -17.14
CA ARG A 350 1.72 18.90 -18.58
C ARG A 350 1.88 20.35 -19.04
N GLU A 351 1.48 21.30 -18.21
CA GLU A 351 1.50 22.72 -18.54
C GLU A 351 2.83 23.41 -18.19
N VAL A 352 3.80 22.73 -17.58
CA VAL A 352 5.13 23.29 -17.32
C VAL A 352 5.97 23.16 -18.59
N ILE A 353 6.30 24.30 -19.20
CA ILE A 353 7.14 24.37 -20.42
C ILE A 353 8.62 24.34 -20.06
N GLU A 354 8.95 24.97 -18.94
CA GLU A 354 10.31 25.21 -18.50
C GLU A 354 10.31 25.34 -16.98
N CYS A 355 11.26 24.67 -16.34
CA CYS A 355 11.47 24.70 -14.90
C CYS A 355 12.97 24.94 -14.66
N GLU A 356 13.30 26.10 -14.11
CA GLU A 356 14.68 26.53 -13.89
C GLU A 356 14.98 26.56 -12.40
N HIS A 357 16.08 25.92 -12.00
CA HIS A 357 16.66 26.13 -10.67
C HIS A 357 17.43 27.45 -10.69
N ILE A 358 17.06 28.37 -9.80
CA ILE A 358 17.71 29.67 -9.67
C ILE A 358 18.64 29.65 -8.45
N GLY A 359 18.06 29.38 -7.27
CA GLY A 359 18.77 29.28 -6.00
C GLY A 359 19.55 30.54 -5.60
N GLY A 360 20.21 30.46 -4.44
CA GLY A 360 21.11 31.50 -3.95
C GLY A 360 20.50 32.46 -2.92
N SER A 361 21.38 33.10 -2.14
CA SER A 361 20.96 34.04 -1.09
C SER A 361 20.31 35.29 -1.71
N GLY A 362 18.99 35.42 -1.56
CA GLY A 362 18.24 36.58 -2.03
C GLY A 362 17.42 36.35 -3.30
N ASP A 363 17.25 35.10 -3.73
CA ASP A 363 16.36 34.75 -4.83
C ASP A 363 15.37 33.63 -4.45
N THR A 364 14.43 33.35 -5.37
CA THR A 364 13.55 32.18 -5.33
C THR A 364 14.34 30.91 -5.66
N ASP A 365 13.84 29.76 -5.23
CA ASP A 365 14.56 28.51 -5.46
C ASP A 365 14.37 28.03 -6.89
N ILE A 366 13.12 28.07 -7.39
CA ILE A 366 12.75 27.58 -8.73
C ILE A 366 11.80 28.58 -9.40
N ILE A 367 11.91 28.71 -10.72
CA ILE A 367 10.94 29.40 -11.58
C ILE A 367 10.36 28.39 -12.56
N CYS A 368 9.02 28.35 -12.66
CA CYS A 368 8.34 27.60 -13.71
C CYS A 368 7.66 28.55 -14.69
N LYS A 369 7.79 28.25 -15.98
CA LYS A 369 7.02 28.88 -17.05
C LYS A 369 5.86 27.96 -17.43
N ILE A 370 4.65 28.47 -17.27
CA ILE A 370 3.41 27.70 -17.42
C ILE A 370 2.70 28.09 -18.71
N GLN A 371 2.29 27.09 -19.48
CA GLN A 371 1.45 27.23 -20.66
C GLN A 371 -0.01 27.48 -20.23
N ASN A 372 -0.64 28.50 -20.81
CA ASN A 372 -2.05 28.77 -20.57
C ASN A 372 -2.97 27.76 -21.28
N GLU A 373 -4.11 27.49 -20.67
CA GLU A 373 -5.15 26.58 -21.19
C GLU A 373 -5.56 27.02 -22.62
N GLY A 374 -5.39 26.13 -23.59
CA GLY A 374 -5.77 26.36 -25.00
C GLY A 374 -4.78 27.20 -25.83
N ASN A 375 -3.61 27.56 -25.31
CA ASN A 375 -2.59 28.38 -26.01
C ASN A 375 -3.09 29.78 -26.47
N ILE A 376 -4.14 30.29 -25.84
CA ILE A 376 -4.80 31.55 -26.24
C ILE A 376 -4.03 32.77 -25.73
N THR A 377 -3.39 32.66 -24.56
CA THR A 377 -2.64 33.74 -23.91
C THR A 377 -1.17 33.37 -23.73
N PRO A 378 -0.25 34.37 -23.68
CA PRO A 378 1.16 34.12 -23.49
C PRO A 378 1.44 33.31 -22.20
N PRO A 379 2.47 32.45 -22.19
CA PRO A 379 2.88 31.75 -20.98
C PRO A 379 3.19 32.73 -19.83
N TYR A 380 2.92 32.33 -18.60
CA TYR A 380 3.21 33.11 -17.40
C TYR A 380 4.25 32.40 -16.52
N LYS A 381 4.90 33.14 -15.63
CA LYS A 381 5.87 32.58 -14.67
C LYS A 381 5.27 32.42 -13.29
N ILE A 382 5.71 31.41 -12.57
CA ILE A 382 5.46 31.23 -11.13
C ILE A 382 6.77 31.00 -10.42
N ASN A 383 6.82 31.45 -9.17
CA ASN A 383 7.94 31.16 -8.28
C ASN A 383 7.60 29.96 -7.41
N ILE A 384 8.57 29.09 -7.15
CA ILE A 384 8.46 28.03 -6.16
C ILE A 384 9.59 28.16 -5.16
N ASP A 385 9.23 28.10 -3.88
CA ASP A 385 10.14 28.24 -2.74
C ASP A 385 10.01 26.99 -1.84
N ALA A 386 11.12 26.30 -1.64
CA ALA A 386 11.25 25.06 -0.91
C ALA A 386 11.68 25.33 0.54
N LYS A 387 10.88 24.89 1.51
CA LYS A 387 11.19 24.97 2.93
C LYS A 387 11.35 23.58 3.53
N LYS A 388 12.60 23.12 3.63
CA LYS A 388 12.93 21.89 4.35
C LYS A 388 12.65 22.05 5.85
N SER A 389 11.90 21.12 6.43
CA SER A 389 11.65 21.09 7.87
C SER A 389 11.45 19.67 8.37
N LYS A 390 12.06 19.32 9.51
CA LYS A 390 11.85 18.01 10.15
C LYS A 390 10.52 17.92 10.89
N LYS A 391 9.99 19.04 11.38
CA LYS A 391 8.75 19.09 12.19
C LYS A 391 7.65 19.87 11.47
N SER A 392 7.88 21.17 11.30
CA SER A 392 6.99 22.10 10.60
C SER A 392 7.75 23.41 10.33
N THR A 393 7.48 24.06 9.21
CA THR A 393 7.91 25.44 8.97
C THR A 393 7.10 26.37 9.86
N ALA A 394 7.79 27.18 10.67
CA ALA A 394 7.17 27.99 11.72
C ALA A 394 6.89 29.44 11.30
N GLN A 395 7.64 29.95 10.33
CA GLN A 395 7.57 31.34 9.86
C GLN A 395 7.92 31.41 8.37
N LEU A 396 7.31 32.36 7.67
CA LEU A 396 7.70 32.76 6.32
C LEU A 396 8.07 34.25 6.29
N ASN A 397 8.91 34.62 5.32
CA ASN A 397 9.24 36.03 5.10
C ASN A 397 8.45 36.56 3.90
N PRO A 398 7.25 37.14 4.10
CA PRO A 398 6.39 37.57 3.00
C PRO A 398 6.99 38.70 2.18
N LYS A 399 7.77 39.59 2.80
CA LYS A 399 8.45 40.67 2.06
C LYS A 399 9.43 40.10 1.04
N ARG A 400 10.21 39.08 1.44
CA ARG A 400 11.15 38.40 0.54
C ARG A 400 10.40 37.70 -0.60
N LEU A 401 9.32 36.99 -0.31
CA LEU A 401 8.53 36.29 -1.33
C LEU A 401 7.93 37.25 -2.36
N ILE A 402 7.38 38.39 -1.92
CA ILE A 402 6.87 39.42 -2.82
C ILE A 402 7.98 40.02 -3.69
N LEU A 403 9.15 40.33 -3.11
CA LEU A 403 10.28 40.84 -3.87
C LEU A 403 10.72 39.86 -4.97
N HIS A 404 10.71 38.54 -4.70
CA HIS A 404 11.02 37.55 -5.74
C HIS A 404 9.95 37.51 -6.84
N ILE A 405 8.66 37.67 -6.49
CA ILE A 405 7.56 37.71 -7.47
C ILE A 405 7.74 38.90 -8.41
N GLU A 406 8.01 40.09 -7.85
CA GLU A 406 8.25 41.32 -8.62
C GLU A 406 9.50 41.20 -9.48
N LYS A 407 10.61 40.68 -8.92
CA LYS A 407 11.89 40.51 -9.62
C LYS A 407 11.77 39.67 -10.90
N HIS A 408 10.96 38.61 -10.86
CA HIS A 408 10.82 37.66 -11.97
C HIS A 408 9.56 37.86 -12.81
N ASN A 409 8.76 38.89 -12.50
CA ASN A 409 7.45 39.14 -13.10
C ASN A 409 6.55 37.90 -13.07
N SER A 410 6.54 37.22 -11.92
CA SER A 410 5.76 36.01 -11.70
C SER A 410 4.33 36.34 -11.28
N LYS A 411 3.38 35.47 -11.61
CA LYS A 411 1.96 35.60 -11.26
C LYS A 411 1.75 35.46 -9.75
N TYR A 412 2.42 34.49 -9.14
CA TYR A 412 2.39 34.19 -7.70
C TYR A 412 3.59 33.32 -7.28
N CYS A 413 3.69 33.04 -5.98
CA CYS A 413 4.65 32.08 -5.42
C CYS A 413 3.95 30.91 -4.71
N ILE A 414 4.44 29.70 -4.95
CA ILE A 414 4.05 28.48 -4.21
C ILE A 414 5.18 28.15 -3.23
N VAL A 415 4.87 28.11 -1.94
CA VAL A 415 5.81 27.66 -0.92
C VAL A 415 5.52 26.21 -0.57
N VAL A 416 6.51 25.33 -0.70
CA VAL A 416 6.38 23.89 -0.45
C VAL A 416 7.20 23.49 0.76
N SER A 417 6.59 22.80 1.72
CA SER A 417 7.29 22.31 2.92
C SER A 417 6.78 20.94 3.34
N SER A 418 7.51 20.25 4.20
CA SER A 418 7.03 18.99 4.78
C SER A 418 5.74 19.17 5.58
N ARG A 419 5.64 20.24 6.37
CA ARG A 419 4.46 20.67 7.15
C ARG A 419 4.53 22.16 7.47
N PHE A 420 3.39 22.80 7.74
CA PHE A 420 3.32 24.19 8.21
C PHE A 420 2.72 24.30 9.61
N ALA A 421 3.26 25.21 10.44
CA ALA A 421 2.63 25.56 11.70
C ALA A 421 1.36 26.40 11.46
N LYS A 422 0.35 26.27 12.34
CA LYS A 422 -0.96 26.94 12.20
C LYS A 422 -0.88 28.46 12.00
N GLY A 423 0.16 29.10 12.54
CA GLY A 423 0.37 30.55 12.44
C GLY A 423 0.92 31.05 11.10
N VAL A 424 1.57 30.18 10.31
CA VAL A 424 2.27 30.57 9.07
C VAL A 424 1.33 31.18 8.03
N LYS A 425 0.07 30.74 7.98
CA LYS A 425 -0.93 31.30 7.07
C LYS A 425 -1.10 32.82 7.25
N ASN A 426 -0.89 33.34 8.47
CA ASN A 426 -1.03 34.77 8.74
C ASN A 426 0.13 35.58 8.13
N ASP A 427 1.29 34.95 7.94
CA ASP A 427 2.47 35.62 7.36
C ASP A 427 2.21 35.99 5.89
N ILE A 428 1.40 35.21 5.18
CA ILE A 428 1.15 35.36 3.74
C ILE A 428 -0.23 35.95 3.41
N ASP A 429 -1.03 36.32 4.42
CA ASP A 429 -2.41 36.77 4.21
C ASP A 429 -2.49 37.99 3.26
N GLY A 430 -3.44 37.93 2.33
CA GLY A 430 -3.63 38.94 1.28
C GLY A 430 -2.48 39.08 0.27
N LYS A 431 -1.52 38.16 0.24
CA LYS A 431 -0.40 38.15 -0.73
C LYS A 431 -0.64 37.14 -1.85
N ASN A 432 -0.03 37.37 -3.02
CA ASN A 432 0.00 36.41 -4.14
C ASN A 432 0.94 35.22 -3.86
N VAL A 433 0.73 34.57 -2.71
CA VAL A 433 1.53 33.46 -2.19
C VAL A 433 0.56 32.40 -1.67
N VAL A 434 0.85 31.13 -1.92
CA VAL A 434 0.14 30.00 -1.32
C VAL A 434 1.14 29.05 -0.67
N ILE A 435 0.70 28.28 0.32
CA ILE A 435 1.49 27.21 0.93
C ILE A 435 0.85 25.85 0.65
N ILE A 436 1.68 24.84 0.40
CA ILE A 436 1.24 23.45 0.17
C ILE A 436 2.22 22.45 0.78
N GLU A 437 1.70 21.44 1.46
CA GLU A 437 2.53 20.36 1.98
C GLU A 437 3.07 19.46 0.86
N ALA A 438 4.35 19.13 0.94
CA ALA A 438 5.09 18.30 -0.01
C ALA A 438 4.40 16.94 -0.22
N GLU A 439 3.88 16.34 0.85
CA GLU A 439 3.13 15.07 0.76
C GLU A 439 1.86 15.22 -0.07
N THR A 440 1.09 16.29 0.13
CA THR A 440 -0.16 16.51 -0.61
C THR A 440 0.12 16.80 -2.09
N LEU A 441 1.13 17.63 -2.37
CA LEU A 441 1.58 17.89 -3.74
C LEU A 441 2.06 16.61 -4.43
N GLY A 442 2.88 15.82 -3.73
CA GLY A 442 3.42 14.57 -4.24
C GLY A 442 2.35 13.53 -4.55
N ARG A 443 1.37 13.37 -3.63
CA ARG A 443 0.20 12.50 -3.85
C ARG A 443 -0.63 12.94 -5.06
N TYR A 444 -0.85 14.25 -5.23
CA TYR A 444 -1.55 14.78 -6.40
C TYR A 444 -0.82 14.40 -7.69
N ILE A 445 0.47 14.76 -7.80
CA ILE A 445 1.26 14.52 -9.01
C ILE A 445 1.29 13.02 -9.31
N SER A 446 1.59 12.19 -8.31
CA SER A 446 1.65 10.74 -8.51
C SER A 446 0.31 10.17 -8.98
N LYS A 447 -0.82 10.59 -8.41
CA LYS A 447 -2.13 10.07 -8.82
C LYS A 447 -2.51 10.52 -10.22
N GLU A 448 -2.30 11.79 -10.57
CA GLU A 448 -2.56 12.27 -11.94
C GLU A 448 -1.73 11.49 -12.94
N CYS A 449 -0.40 11.44 -12.76
CA CYS A 449 0.52 10.76 -13.67
C CYS A 449 0.19 9.27 -13.84
N LEU A 450 -0.18 8.57 -12.77
CA LEU A 450 -0.52 7.14 -12.85
C LEU A 450 -1.90 6.91 -13.51
N SER A 451 -2.80 7.87 -13.38
CA SER A 451 -4.15 7.80 -13.94
C SER A 451 -4.27 8.28 -15.38
N SER A 452 -3.34 9.13 -15.85
CA SER A 452 -3.39 9.68 -17.20
C SER A 452 -2.78 8.72 -18.23
N ASP A 453 -3.22 8.87 -19.47
CA ASP A 453 -2.70 8.08 -20.60
C ASP A 453 -1.30 8.54 -21.02
N ASP A 454 -0.98 9.81 -20.82
CA ASP A 454 0.28 10.45 -21.22
C ASP A 454 1.34 10.48 -20.12
N GLY A 455 1.01 10.06 -18.89
CA GLY A 455 1.93 10.06 -17.76
C GLY A 455 2.18 11.43 -17.10
N TYR A 456 1.49 12.50 -17.50
CA TYR A 456 1.67 13.85 -16.95
C TYR A 456 0.54 14.30 -16.01
N ALA A 457 0.92 15.08 -15.00
CA ALA A 457 -0.02 15.72 -14.09
C ALA A 457 -0.65 16.98 -14.69
N ASN A 458 -1.94 17.22 -14.41
CA ASN A 458 -2.61 18.46 -14.80
C ASN A 458 -2.36 19.58 -13.77
N PHE A 459 -1.55 20.58 -14.13
CA PHE A 459 -1.29 21.75 -13.31
C PHE A 459 -2.45 22.76 -13.33
N THR A 460 -3.19 22.85 -14.43
CA THR A 460 -4.30 23.79 -14.60
C THR A 460 -5.33 23.69 -13.47
N ARG A 461 -5.58 22.47 -12.96
CA ARG A 461 -6.47 22.25 -11.80
C ARG A 461 -5.94 22.90 -10.52
N ILE A 462 -4.63 22.77 -10.25
CA ILE A 462 -3.98 23.42 -9.11
C ILE A 462 -3.99 24.93 -9.28
N ASP A 463 -3.64 25.43 -10.48
CA ASP A 463 -3.61 26.87 -10.78
C ASP A 463 -4.98 27.52 -10.49
N LYS A 464 -6.08 26.89 -10.92
CA LYS A 464 -7.46 27.35 -10.64
C LYS A 464 -7.80 27.40 -9.14
N ILE A 465 -7.21 26.52 -8.32
CA ILE A 465 -7.34 26.58 -6.86
C ILE A 465 -6.53 27.74 -6.29
N ILE A 466 -5.30 27.93 -6.77
CA ILE A 466 -4.38 28.96 -6.31
C ILE A 466 -4.98 30.36 -6.54
N GLU A 467 -5.47 30.64 -7.74
CA GLU A 467 -6.04 31.94 -8.10
C GLU A 467 -7.18 32.38 -7.19
N LYS A 468 -7.93 31.42 -6.64
CA LYS A 468 -9.07 31.68 -5.73
C LYS A 468 -8.66 31.76 -4.25
N ASN A 469 -7.41 31.46 -3.93
CA ASN A 469 -6.95 31.21 -2.56
C ASN A 469 -5.57 31.80 -2.24
N TYR A 470 -5.21 32.92 -2.89
CA TYR A 470 -4.04 33.70 -2.49
C TYR A 470 -4.04 34.00 -0.97
N GLY A 471 -2.85 33.92 -0.37
CA GLY A 471 -2.60 34.11 1.04
C GLY A 471 -3.06 32.96 1.95
N LYS A 472 -3.31 31.77 1.39
CA LYS A 472 -3.84 30.62 2.15
C LYS A 472 -3.01 29.36 2.01
N ASP A 473 -3.28 28.44 2.94
CA ASP A 473 -2.92 27.04 2.83
C ASP A 473 -3.89 26.31 1.90
N ILE A 474 -3.39 25.86 0.75
CA ILE A 474 -4.20 25.15 -0.24
C ILE A 474 -4.18 23.63 -0.02
N THR A 475 -3.38 23.12 0.93
CA THR A 475 -3.25 21.68 1.25
C THR A 475 -4.61 20.99 1.44
N PRO A 476 -5.58 21.55 2.20
CA PRO A 476 -6.89 20.93 2.35
C PRO A 476 -7.70 20.90 1.05
N LEU A 477 -7.55 21.93 0.20
CA LEU A 477 -8.27 22.06 -1.07
C LEU A 477 -7.75 21.06 -2.10
N ILE A 478 -6.43 20.89 -2.18
CA ILE A 478 -5.80 19.89 -3.05
C ILE A 478 -6.16 18.48 -2.57
N ASN A 479 -6.11 18.20 -1.27
CA ASN A 479 -6.58 16.90 -0.74
C ASN A 479 -8.03 16.63 -1.11
N LYS A 480 -8.91 17.62 -0.96
CA LYS A 480 -10.31 17.49 -1.38
C LYS A 480 -10.41 17.20 -2.88
N GLN A 481 -9.61 17.86 -3.70
CA GLN A 481 -9.62 17.62 -5.14
C GLN A 481 -9.05 16.25 -5.51
N ILE A 482 -8.00 15.75 -4.84
CA ILE A 482 -7.50 14.38 -4.97
C ILE A 482 -8.62 13.39 -4.64
N ASP A 483 -9.35 13.62 -3.54
CA ASP A 483 -10.46 12.76 -3.16
C ASP A 483 -11.58 12.85 -4.20
N GLU A 484 -11.93 14.03 -4.70
CA GLU A 484 -12.94 14.18 -5.74
C GLU A 484 -12.52 13.46 -7.04
N ILE A 485 -11.24 13.49 -7.44
CA ILE A 485 -10.75 12.96 -8.72
C ILE A 485 -10.35 11.48 -8.67
N TYR A 486 -9.76 10.99 -7.60
CA TYR A 486 -9.20 9.62 -7.58
C TYR A 486 -9.94 8.66 -6.70
N SER A 487 -10.94 9.18 -6.01
CA SER A 487 -12.03 8.32 -5.57
C SER A 487 -13.01 8.06 -6.72
N PHE A 488 -12.64 8.15 -8.01
CA PHE A 488 -13.48 7.70 -9.14
C PHE A 488 -13.31 6.22 -9.43
#